data_AF-A0AAN8JRJ5-F1
#
_entry.id   AF-A0AAN8JRJ5-F1
#
_cell.length_a   1.000
_cell.length_b   1.000
_cell.length_c   1.000
_cell.angle_alpha   90.00
_cell.angle_beta   90.00
_cell.angle_gamma   90.00
#
_symmetry.space_group_name_H-M   'P 1'
#
loop_
_entity.id
_entity.type
_entity.pdbx_description
1 polymer ?
#
loop_
_entity_poly.entity_id
_entity_poly.type
_entity_poly.pdbx_seq_one_letter_code
_entity_poly.pdbx_strand_id
1 'polypeptide(L)'
;MVRAGLIGLEFYSPDTGKWKQAHMNARYVILQVLIEAGEDFVKVEKITGEDGKPDLRITLDRTKIISVGKPAISKFLRKLQVYKSTGDYEAGKEMYDFYSNVDNTTEPHFLRLRDVVMARKQPRKMFVQHNTTANGDSVEMKSYEPTATGLIESFIDRFPSNDIDDYLYSLWDKDRSYF
;
A
#
# COMPACT_ATOMS: atom_id res chain seq x y z
N MET A 1 9.31 4.84 4.89
CA MET A 1 8.51 5.75 4.02
C MET A 1 8.97 5.67 2.56
N VAL A 2 10.14 6.17 2.21
CA VAL A 2 10.62 6.25 0.80
C VAL A 2 10.60 4.91 0.06
N ARG A 3 11.11 3.82 0.66
CA ARG A 3 11.01 2.47 0.08
C ARG A 3 9.57 2.04 -0.15
N ALA A 4 8.67 2.35 0.80
CA ALA A 4 7.26 2.00 0.72
C ALA A 4 6.53 2.77 -0.38
N GLY A 5 6.95 4.02 -0.67
CA GLY A 5 6.44 4.78 -1.81
C GLY A 5 6.85 4.15 -3.14
N LEU A 6 8.11 3.70 -3.26
CA LEU A 6 8.59 3.04 -4.47
C LEU A 6 7.88 1.70 -4.74
N ILE A 7 7.81 0.81 -3.75
CA ILE A 7 7.06 -0.46 -3.91
C ILE A 7 5.55 -0.21 -4.07
N GLY A 8 5.07 0.98 -3.68
CA GLY A 8 3.68 1.39 -3.86
C GLY A 8 3.24 1.37 -5.32
N LEU A 9 4.17 1.52 -6.28
CA LEU A 9 3.89 1.43 -7.72
C LEU A 9 3.17 0.13 -8.14
N GLU A 10 3.32 -0.95 -7.36
CA GLU A 10 2.54 -2.19 -7.53
C GLU A 10 1.03 -1.91 -7.60
N PHE A 11 0.55 -0.92 -6.86
CA PHE A 11 -0.85 -0.55 -6.72
C PHE A 11 -1.31 0.49 -7.73
N TYR A 12 -0.44 0.98 -8.60
CA TYR A 12 -0.81 1.84 -9.72
C TYR A 12 -1.19 1.00 -10.94
N SER A 13 -2.27 1.39 -11.63
CA SER A 13 -2.78 0.73 -12.85
C SER A 13 -2.53 1.66 -14.04
N PRO A 14 -1.51 1.39 -14.88
CA PRO A 14 -1.15 2.26 -16.00
C PRO A 14 -2.25 2.42 -17.03
N ASP A 15 -3.04 1.36 -17.24
CA ASP A 15 -4.17 1.28 -18.16
C ASP A 15 -5.29 2.27 -17.83
N THR A 16 -5.57 2.46 -16.54
CA THR A 16 -6.63 3.39 -16.10
C THR A 16 -6.10 4.69 -15.52
N GLY A 17 -4.79 4.81 -15.31
CA GLY A 17 -4.16 5.91 -14.58
C GLY A 17 -4.56 6.00 -13.10
N LYS A 18 -4.98 4.88 -12.48
CA LYS A 18 -5.57 4.89 -11.12
C LYS A 18 -4.75 4.12 -10.10
N TRP A 19 -4.71 4.66 -8.89
CA TRP A 19 -4.22 3.98 -7.70
C TRP A 19 -5.30 3.09 -7.09
N LYS A 20 -4.98 1.81 -6.90
CA LYS A 20 -5.86 0.79 -6.31
C LYS A 20 -5.83 0.73 -4.77
N GLN A 21 -4.92 1.47 -4.13
CA GLN A 21 -4.77 1.47 -2.67
C GLN A 21 -4.34 2.86 -2.17
N ALA A 22 -5.18 3.48 -1.34
CA ALA A 22 -5.02 4.87 -0.92
C ALA A 22 -3.72 5.15 -0.12
N HIS A 23 -3.32 4.22 0.74
CA HIS A 23 -2.09 4.36 1.55
C HIS A 23 -0.82 4.27 0.69
N MET A 24 -0.83 3.44 -0.35
CA MET A 24 0.30 3.28 -1.28
C MET A 24 0.42 4.49 -2.18
N ASN A 25 -0.70 5.05 -2.63
CA ASN A 25 -0.73 6.37 -3.27
C ASN A 25 -0.11 7.43 -2.35
N ALA A 26 -0.60 7.55 -1.11
CA ALA A 26 -0.09 8.53 -0.16
C ALA A 26 1.42 8.38 0.12
N ARG A 27 1.93 7.14 0.21
CA ARG A 27 3.37 6.88 0.37
C ARG A 27 4.18 7.29 -0.86
N TYR A 28 3.63 7.08 -2.06
CA TYR A 28 4.24 7.54 -3.30
C TYR A 28 4.24 9.06 -3.42
N VAL A 29 3.14 9.73 -3.08
CA VAL A 29 3.05 11.20 -2.99
C VAL A 29 4.12 11.75 -2.04
N ILE A 30 4.29 11.16 -0.86
CA ILE A 30 5.36 11.58 0.08
C ILE A 30 6.75 11.34 -0.53
N LEU A 31 6.96 10.25 -1.26
CA LEU A 31 8.22 10.01 -1.97
C LEU A 31 8.48 11.12 -3.01
N GLN A 32 7.49 11.51 -3.82
CA GLN A 32 7.63 12.59 -4.80
C GLN A 32 7.96 13.93 -4.13
N VAL A 33 7.29 14.28 -3.02
CA VAL A 33 7.59 15.49 -2.25
C VAL A 33 9.05 15.52 -1.78
N LEU A 34 9.60 14.37 -1.34
CA LEU A 34 10.99 14.29 -0.88
C LEU A 34 12.01 14.30 -2.02
N ILE A 35 11.63 13.83 -3.21
CA ILE A 35 12.47 13.92 -4.42
C ILE A 35 12.47 15.36 -4.96
N GLU A 36 11.30 16.02 -4.99
CA GLU A 36 11.16 17.44 -5.38
C GLU A 36 12.00 18.36 -4.49
N ALA A 37 12.16 18.02 -3.20
CA ALA A 37 13.01 18.76 -2.28
C ALA A 37 14.47 18.87 -2.76
N GLY A 38 14.92 17.96 -3.62
CA GLY A 38 16.22 18.02 -4.26
C GLY A 38 17.39 17.77 -3.30
N GLU A 39 18.50 18.47 -3.55
CA GLU A 39 19.73 18.40 -2.77
C GLU A 39 20.28 16.97 -2.57
N ASP A 40 20.03 16.06 -3.51
CA ASP A 40 20.42 14.67 -3.41
C ASP A 40 19.89 13.95 -2.15
N PHE A 41 18.78 14.45 -1.57
CA PHE A 41 18.24 13.92 -0.32
C PHE A 41 17.66 12.51 -0.50
N VAL A 42 16.87 12.29 -1.55
CA VAL A 42 16.34 10.99 -1.94
C VAL A 42 16.69 10.71 -3.39
N LYS A 43 17.30 9.55 -3.66
CA LYS A 43 17.61 9.08 -5.01
C LYS A 43 17.02 7.70 -5.25
N VAL A 44 16.54 7.45 -6.46
CA VAL A 44 16.12 6.13 -6.93
C VAL A 44 16.95 5.81 -8.16
N GLU A 45 17.60 4.65 -8.14
CA GLU A 45 18.55 4.24 -9.18
C GLU A 45 18.19 2.82 -9.63
N LYS A 46 18.34 2.56 -10.94
CA LYS A 46 18.30 1.20 -11.47
C LYS A 46 19.65 0.54 -11.21
N ILE A 47 19.61 -0.68 -10.71
CA ILE A 47 20.79 -1.51 -10.48
C ILE A 47 20.54 -2.92 -11.04
N THR A 48 21.58 -3.74 -11.07
CA THR A 48 21.44 -5.18 -11.31
C THR A 48 21.46 -5.89 -9.97
N GLY A 49 20.46 -6.73 -9.70
CA GLY A 49 20.39 -7.55 -8.50
C GLY A 49 21.46 -8.64 -8.50
N GLU A 50 21.67 -9.27 -7.34
CA GLU A 50 22.63 -10.38 -7.18
C GLU A 50 22.31 -11.58 -8.08
N ASP A 51 21.04 -11.70 -8.50
CA ASP A 51 20.55 -12.72 -9.45
C ASP A 51 20.74 -12.34 -10.92
N GLY A 52 21.43 -11.24 -11.22
CA GLY A 52 21.68 -10.75 -12.57
C GLY A 52 20.48 -10.06 -13.24
N LYS A 53 19.34 -9.93 -12.55
CA LYS A 53 18.12 -9.31 -13.11
C LYS A 53 18.01 -7.83 -12.73
N PRO A 54 17.18 -7.03 -13.44
CA PRO A 54 16.94 -5.63 -13.06
C PRO A 54 16.44 -5.49 -11.60
N ASP A 55 16.96 -4.52 -10.87
CA ASP A 55 16.55 -4.19 -9.50
C ASP A 55 16.64 -2.67 -9.26
N LEU A 56 16.16 -2.20 -8.12
CA LEU A 56 16.11 -0.79 -7.77
C LEU A 56 16.80 -0.53 -6.43
N ARG A 57 17.63 0.53 -6.39
CA ARG A 57 18.20 1.08 -5.16
C ARG A 57 17.50 2.39 -4.84
N ILE A 58 17.10 2.55 -3.58
CA ILE A 58 16.62 3.82 -3.06
C ILE A 58 17.54 4.28 -1.93
N THR A 59 18.09 5.48 -2.06
CA THR A 59 19.05 6.06 -1.13
C THR A 59 18.41 7.27 -0.46
N LEU A 60 18.56 7.37 0.85
CA LEU A 60 18.11 8.49 1.68
C LEU A 60 19.32 9.04 2.44
N ASP A 61 19.68 10.29 2.21
CA ASP A 61 20.77 10.93 2.94
C ASP A 61 20.31 11.33 4.35
N ARG A 62 20.79 10.59 5.36
CA ARG A 62 20.43 10.82 6.76
C ARG A 62 20.79 12.22 7.24
N THR A 63 21.89 12.80 6.74
CA THR A 63 22.38 14.11 7.20
C THR A 63 21.46 15.24 6.77
N LYS A 64 20.68 15.03 5.71
CA LYS A 64 19.76 16.01 5.11
C LYS A 64 18.31 15.88 5.56
N ILE A 65 17.99 14.94 6.47
CA ILE A 65 16.62 14.77 6.96
C ILE A 65 16.09 16.05 7.61
N ILE A 66 16.92 16.71 8.43
CA ILE A 66 16.51 17.92 9.16
C ILE A 66 16.59 19.16 8.30
N SER A 67 17.65 19.32 7.50
CA SER A 67 17.86 20.52 6.68
C SER A 67 17.00 20.56 5.41
N VAL A 68 16.73 19.41 4.78
CA VAL A 68 16.02 19.33 3.49
C VAL A 68 14.64 18.68 3.66
N GLY A 69 14.60 17.48 4.24
CA GLY A 69 13.37 16.70 4.35
C GLY A 69 12.29 17.34 5.23
N LYS A 70 12.66 17.84 6.41
CA LYS A 70 11.71 18.46 7.36
C LYS A 70 11.06 19.73 6.79
N PRO A 71 11.78 20.70 6.19
CA PRO A 71 11.16 21.84 5.52
C PRO A 71 10.22 21.45 4.38
N ALA A 72 10.60 20.47 3.54
CA ALA A 72 9.78 19.98 2.44
C ALA A 72 8.44 19.42 2.92
N ILE A 73 8.48 18.51 3.92
CA ILE A 73 7.28 17.94 4.52
C ILE A 73 6.45 19.01 5.24
N SER A 74 7.08 19.97 5.93
CA SER A 74 6.36 21.08 6.58
C SER A 74 5.57 21.92 5.58
N LYS A 75 6.17 22.29 4.45
CA LYS A 75 5.51 23.03 3.37
C LYS A 75 4.34 22.24 2.79
N PHE A 76 4.53 20.94 2.53
CA PHE A 76 3.51 20.05 2.00
C PHE A 76 2.32 19.88 2.96
N LEU A 77 2.58 19.57 4.23
CA LEU A 77 1.54 19.39 5.25
C LEU A 77 0.73 20.67 5.47
N ARG A 78 1.37 21.85 5.43
CA ARG A 78 0.66 23.12 5.53
C ARG A 78 -0.32 23.32 4.39
N LYS A 79 0.08 23.04 3.14
CA LYS A 79 -0.83 23.11 1.98
C LYS A 79 -1.98 22.12 2.13
N LEU A 80 -1.68 20.85 2.41
CA LEU A 80 -2.68 19.81 2.64
C LEU A 80 -3.72 20.22 3.68
N GLN A 81 -3.27 20.73 4.82
CA GLN A 81 -4.17 21.10 5.90
C GLN A 81 -5.02 22.32 5.54
N VAL A 82 -4.47 23.32 4.86
CA VAL A 82 -5.23 24.49 4.41
C VAL A 82 -6.34 24.06 3.46
N TYR A 83 -6.01 23.34 2.37
CA TYR A 83 -7.02 22.89 1.39
C TYR A 83 -8.10 22.01 2.02
N LYS A 84 -7.70 21.10 2.91
CA LYS A 84 -8.65 20.27 3.67
C LYS A 84 -9.57 21.10 4.56
N SER A 85 -9.02 22.03 5.33
CA SER A 85 -9.78 22.84 6.29
C SER A 85 -10.73 23.82 5.62
N THR A 86 -10.38 24.33 4.44
CA THR A 86 -11.24 25.27 3.68
C THR A 86 -12.18 24.56 2.72
N GLY A 87 -12.07 23.24 2.55
CA GLY A 87 -12.86 22.49 1.57
C GLY A 87 -12.53 22.85 0.12
N ASP A 88 -11.32 23.36 -0.14
CA ASP A 88 -10.87 23.75 -1.49
C ASP A 88 -10.50 22.51 -2.30
N TYR A 89 -11.52 21.90 -2.92
CA TYR A 89 -11.39 20.67 -3.68
C TYR A 89 -10.49 20.82 -4.90
N GLU A 90 -10.66 21.89 -5.68
CA GLU A 90 -9.93 22.08 -6.94
C GLU A 90 -8.43 22.21 -6.68
N ALA A 91 -8.02 23.10 -5.77
CA ALA A 91 -6.60 23.27 -5.44
C ALA A 91 -6.02 22.05 -4.72
N GLY A 92 -6.80 21.41 -3.86
CA GLY A 92 -6.41 20.17 -3.18
C GLY A 92 -6.19 19.01 -4.16
N LYS A 93 -7.08 18.86 -5.13
CA LYS A 93 -7.01 17.85 -6.19
C LYS A 93 -5.82 18.12 -7.11
N GLU A 94 -5.66 19.34 -7.60
CA GLU A 94 -4.55 19.71 -8.47
C GLU A 94 -3.19 19.37 -7.82
N MET A 95 -2.99 19.80 -6.57
CA MET A 95 -1.77 19.52 -5.84
C MET A 95 -1.56 18.00 -5.61
N TYR A 96 -2.60 17.28 -5.19
CA TYR A 96 -2.44 15.85 -4.87
C TYR A 96 -2.24 15.02 -6.14
N ASP A 97 -2.98 15.33 -7.21
CA ASP A 97 -2.85 14.68 -8.51
C ASP A 97 -1.44 14.86 -9.08
N PHE A 98 -0.88 16.08 -8.99
CA PHE A 98 0.49 16.37 -9.40
C PHE A 98 1.51 15.40 -8.77
N TYR A 99 1.50 15.24 -7.45
CA TYR A 99 2.43 14.32 -6.78
C TYR A 99 2.04 12.85 -6.91
N SER A 100 0.77 12.53 -7.20
CA SER A 100 0.30 11.15 -7.36
C SER A 100 0.51 10.61 -8.78
N ASN A 101 0.84 11.49 -9.73
CA ASN A 101 1.04 11.12 -11.12
C ASN A 101 2.25 10.17 -11.27
N VAL A 102 2.09 9.15 -12.12
CA VAL A 102 3.12 8.14 -12.40
C VAL A 102 3.34 8.11 -13.90
N ASP A 103 4.43 8.73 -14.34
CA ASP A 103 4.78 8.80 -15.74
C ASP A 103 6.27 8.57 -15.99
N ASN A 104 6.71 8.85 -17.22
CA ASN A 104 8.10 8.80 -17.64
C ASN A 104 8.61 10.16 -18.13
N THR A 105 8.00 11.27 -17.72
CA THR A 105 8.37 12.62 -18.20
C THR A 105 9.66 13.11 -17.56
N THR A 106 9.91 12.73 -16.31
CA THR A 106 11.11 13.09 -15.55
C THR A 106 11.85 11.85 -15.05
N GLU A 107 13.16 11.98 -14.87
CA GLU A 107 13.95 10.95 -14.17
C GLU A 107 13.43 10.81 -12.73
N PRO A 108 13.31 9.59 -12.18
CA PRO A 108 13.87 8.32 -12.64
C PRO A 108 12.93 7.47 -13.54
N HIS A 109 11.93 8.09 -14.18
CA HIS A 109 10.93 7.43 -15.04
C HIS A 109 10.12 6.35 -14.31
N PHE A 110 9.35 6.79 -13.30
CA PHE A 110 8.63 5.93 -12.35
C PHE A 110 7.72 4.88 -13.00
N LEU A 111 7.08 5.20 -14.13
CA LEU A 111 6.23 4.23 -14.82
C LEU A 111 7.06 3.04 -15.36
N ARG A 112 8.29 3.24 -15.84
CA ARG A 112 9.21 2.13 -16.19
C ARG A 112 9.74 1.40 -14.96
N LEU A 113 9.94 2.10 -13.83
CA LEU A 113 10.40 1.45 -12.59
C LEU A 113 9.37 0.47 -12.05
N ARG A 114 8.08 0.70 -12.33
CA ARG A 114 6.99 -0.20 -11.94
C ARG A 114 7.21 -1.62 -12.44
N ASP A 115 7.73 -1.81 -13.65
CA ASP A 115 7.96 -3.16 -14.20
C ASP A 115 8.96 -3.95 -13.34
N VAL A 116 10.00 -3.27 -12.84
CA VAL A 116 10.97 -3.85 -11.91
C VAL A 116 10.34 -4.14 -10.55
N VAL A 117 9.51 -3.22 -10.03
CA VAL A 117 8.75 -3.43 -8.79
C VAL A 117 7.84 -4.66 -8.90
N MET A 118 7.15 -4.82 -10.02
CA MET A 118 6.27 -5.97 -10.28
C MET A 118 7.09 -7.26 -10.40
N ALA A 119 8.23 -7.24 -11.08
CA ALA A 119 9.11 -8.41 -11.20
C ALA A 119 9.73 -8.85 -9.87
N ARG A 120 9.95 -7.91 -8.93
CA ARG A 120 10.51 -8.17 -7.59
C ARG A 120 9.44 -8.38 -6.50
N LYS A 121 8.15 -8.31 -6.86
CA LYS A 121 7.03 -8.40 -5.93
C LYS A 121 7.06 -9.70 -5.13
N GLN A 122 6.81 -9.59 -3.84
CA GLN A 122 6.60 -10.73 -2.95
C GLN A 122 5.10 -10.94 -2.70
N PRO A 123 4.61 -12.19 -2.66
CA PRO A 123 3.24 -12.47 -2.23
C PRO A 123 2.96 -11.89 -0.84
N ARG A 124 1.74 -11.38 -0.64
CA ARG A 124 1.33 -10.94 0.69
C ARG A 124 1.20 -12.15 1.61
N LYS A 125 1.71 -12.03 2.82
CA LYS A 125 1.54 -13.04 3.86
C LYS A 125 0.07 -13.12 4.25
N MET A 126 -0.41 -14.34 4.50
CA MET A 126 -1.69 -14.58 5.17
C MET A 126 -1.44 -14.69 6.67
N PHE A 127 -2.45 -14.35 7.46
CA PHE A 127 -2.39 -14.43 8.92
C PHE A 127 -3.38 -15.49 9.38
N VAL A 128 -2.89 -16.46 10.15
CA VAL A 128 -3.72 -17.43 10.85
C VAL A 128 -4.14 -16.80 12.17
N GLN A 129 -5.45 -16.83 12.47
CA GLN A 129 -6.01 -16.23 13.68
C GLN A 129 -6.44 -17.33 14.65
N HIS A 130 -6.29 -17.04 15.94
CA HIS A 130 -6.79 -17.90 17.01
C HIS A 130 -8.32 -17.87 17.06
N ASN A 131 -8.92 -18.93 17.60
CA ASN A 131 -10.33 -18.94 18.00
C ASN A 131 -10.42 -18.94 19.51
N THR A 132 -11.57 -18.51 20.04
CA THR A 132 -11.88 -18.57 21.46
C THR A 132 -13.21 -19.28 21.69
N THR A 133 -13.27 -20.18 22.66
CA THR A 133 -14.47 -20.95 23.01
C THR A 133 -14.81 -20.74 24.48
N ALA A 134 -16.08 -20.50 24.79
CA ALA A 134 -16.56 -20.43 26.16
C ALA A 134 -16.66 -21.84 26.76
N ASN A 135 -16.09 -22.03 27.94
CA ASN A 135 -16.15 -23.25 28.73
C ASN A 135 -16.60 -22.89 30.16
N GLY A 136 -17.92 -22.93 30.38
CA GLY A 136 -18.54 -22.45 31.62
C GLY A 136 -18.23 -20.97 31.87
N ASP A 137 -17.58 -20.69 33.00
CA ASP A 137 -17.17 -19.34 33.42
C ASP A 137 -15.78 -18.92 32.86
N SER A 138 -15.18 -19.74 32.01
CA SER A 138 -13.85 -19.50 31.42
C SER A 138 -13.89 -19.41 29.89
N VAL A 139 -12.87 -18.78 29.29
CA VAL A 139 -12.69 -18.71 27.84
C VAL A 139 -11.34 -19.33 27.49
N GLU A 140 -11.36 -20.31 26.60
CA GLU A 140 -10.16 -21.00 26.12
C GLU A 140 -9.76 -20.46 24.75
N MET A 141 -8.45 -20.30 24.54
CA MET A 141 -7.88 -19.89 23.25
C MET A 141 -7.31 -21.10 22.52
N LYS A 142 -7.78 -21.32 21.28
CA LYS A 142 -7.25 -22.33 20.38
C LYS A 142 -6.33 -21.69 19.34
N SER A 143 -5.09 -22.16 19.29
CA SER A 143 -4.07 -21.73 18.33
C SER A 143 -3.92 -22.72 17.18
N TYR A 144 -3.44 -22.21 16.05
CA TYR A 144 -3.26 -22.98 14.82
C TYR A 144 -1.88 -22.68 14.24
N GLU A 145 -1.32 -23.65 13.52
CA GLU A 145 -0.04 -23.48 12.85
C GLU A 145 -0.12 -22.42 11.73
N PRO A 146 0.92 -21.59 11.50
CA PRO A 146 0.94 -20.55 10.47
C PRO A 146 1.16 -21.13 9.07
N THR A 147 0.33 -22.11 8.69
CA THR A 147 0.35 -22.82 7.41
C THR A 147 -0.98 -22.64 6.69
N ALA A 148 -1.05 -23.04 5.41
CA ALA A 148 -2.32 -23.05 4.67
C ALA A 148 -3.35 -23.96 5.35
N THR A 149 -2.93 -25.13 5.85
CA THR A 149 -3.78 -26.06 6.58
C THR A 149 -4.28 -25.44 7.89
N GLY A 150 -3.39 -24.86 8.70
CA GLY A 150 -3.78 -24.22 9.96
C GLY A 150 -4.70 -23.01 9.75
N LEU A 151 -4.56 -22.28 8.64
CA LEU A 151 -5.53 -21.27 8.23
C LEU A 151 -6.92 -21.89 8.01
N ILE A 152 -7.02 -22.97 7.24
CA ILE A 152 -8.29 -23.63 6.93
C ILE A 152 -8.94 -24.19 8.21
N GLU A 153 -8.16 -24.90 9.04
CA GLU A 153 -8.60 -25.43 10.33
C GLU A 153 -9.17 -24.31 11.23
N SER A 154 -8.52 -23.14 11.26
CA SER A 154 -8.99 -22.00 12.04
C SER A 154 -10.36 -21.48 11.63
N PHE A 155 -10.77 -21.68 10.37
CA PHE A 155 -12.10 -21.29 9.87
C PHE A 155 -13.13 -22.41 10.08
N ILE A 156 -12.75 -23.68 9.89
CA ILE A 156 -13.61 -24.83 10.19
C ILE A 156 -14.08 -24.76 11.64
N ASP A 157 -13.15 -24.51 12.56
CA ASP A 157 -13.44 -24.43 14.00
C ASP A 157 -14.10 -23.11 14.43
N ARG A 158 -14.25 -22.12 13.52
CA ARG A 158 -14.76 -20.79 13.87
C ARG A 158 -16.27 -20.75 13.97
N PHE A 159 -16.93 -21.51 13.10
CA PHE A 159 -18.38 -21.53 12.99
C PHE A 159 -18.84 -22.99 13.10
N PRO A 160 -19.26 -23.44 14.29
CA PRO A 160 -19.63 -24.84 14.51
C PRO A 160 -20.96 -25.25 13.84
N SER A 161 -21.75 -24.30 13.31
CA SER A 161 -22.96 -24.60 12.53
C SER A 161 -22.80 -24.19 11.06
N ASN A 162 -23.46 -24.93 10.17
CA ASN A 162 -23.43 -24.68 8.72
C ASN A 162 -24.56 -23.74 8.25
N ASP A 163 -25.40 -23.24 9.16
CA ASP A 163 -26.56 -22.39 8.82
C ASP A 163 -26.13 -21.08 8.12
N ILE A 164 -24.89 -20.65 8.34
CA ILE A 164 -24.31 -19.44 7.72
C ILE A 164 -24.16 -19.62 6.21
N ASP A 165 -23.84 -20.83 5.73
CA ASP A 165 -23.61 -21.08 4.30
C ASP A 165 -24.92 -20.89 3.52
N ASP A 166 -26.02 -21.48 3.99
CA ASP A 166 -27.34 -21.31 3.39
C ASP A 166 -27.79 -19.85 3.38
N TYR A 167 -27.51 -19.12 4.46
CA TYR A 167 -27.82 -17.69 4.54
C TYR A 167 -27.02 -16.89 3.51
N LEU A 168 -25.71 -17.14 3.38
CA LEU A 168 -24.85 -16.49 2.38
C LEU A 168 -25.32 -16.79 0.96
N TYR A 169 -25.69 -18.04 0.65
CA TYR A 169 -26.26 -18.39 -0.66
C TYR A 169 -27.57 -17.66 -0.94
N SER A 170 -28.46 -17.55 0.05
CA SER A 170 -29.73 -16.85 -0.11
C SER A 170 -29.56 -15.35 -0.39
N LEU A 171 -28.54 -14.72 0.21
CA LEU A 171 -28.21 -13.32 -0.05
C LEU A 171 -27.63 -13.15 -1.45
N TRP A 172 -26.71 -14.03 -1.84
CA TRP A 172 -26.13 -14.02 -3.18
C TRP A 172 -27.19 -14.20 -4.28
N ASP A 173 -28.14 -15.14 -4.11
CA ASP A 173 -29.17 -15.41 -5.12
C ASP A 173 -30.12 -14.22 -5.32
N LYS A 174 -30.45 -13.49 -4.25
CA LYS A 174 -31.25 -12.26 -4.33
C LYS A 174 -30.60 -11.18 -5.19
N ASP A 175 -29.27 -11.05 -5.08
CA ASP A 175 -28.51 -10.00 -5.78
C ASP A 175 -27.94 -10.48 -7.12
N ARG A 176 -28.19 -11.74 -7.49
CA ARG A 176 -27.64 -12.37 -8.70
C ARG A 176 -27.97 -11.62 -9.99
N SER A 177 -29.09 -10.91 -10.05
CA SER A 177 -29.51 -10.18 -11.25
C SER A 177 -28.69 -8.92 -11.55
N TYR A 178 -27.85 -8.46 -10.61
CA TYR A 178 -27.09 -7.21 -10.74
C TYR A 178 -25.64 -7.40 -11.24
N PHE A 179 -25.17 -8.64 -11.43
CA PHE A 179 -23.82 -8.98 -11.86
C PHE A 179 -23.83 -10.03 -12.96
#